data_AF-A0AA51M0F1-F1
#
_entry.id   AF-A0AA51M0F1-F1
#
_cell.length_a   1.000
_cell.length_b   1.000
_cell.length_c   1.000
_cell.angle_alpha   90.00
_cell.angle_beta   90.00
_cell.angle_gamma   90.00
#
_symmetry.space_group_name_H-M   'P 1'
#
loop_
_entity.id
_entity.type
_entity.pdbx_description
1 polymer ?
#
loop_
_entity_poly.entity_id
_entity_poly.type
_entity_poly.pdbx_seq_one_letter_code
_entity_poly.pdbx_strand_id
1 'polypeptide(L)'
;MTVRNPLDPSEVGSALSAFEPRFLPLDGRRHAAVVVAVLDDGHGNPVVPLTRRPTRLRSHPGQFALPGGRLDDGETPDVAALRELHEELGLRADPGGILGRLDDYITRSGYVISPYVVWVDAAIGDLVPNPDEVAALYAVTESELDSEPRFVTIPESDKPVIQWPFRGHLVHAPTAAVMYQFREVVLHRRSTRIDDLEQPVFAWR
;
A
#
# COMPACT_ATOMS: atom_id res chain seq x y z
N MET A 1 -0.93 -11.61 30.24
CA MET A 1 0.17 -11.41 29.26
C MET A 1 -0.48 -10.72 28.08
N THR A 2 -0.39 -9.39 28.00
CA THR A 2 -1.03 -8.62 26.93
C THR A 2 -0.40 -9.06 25.62
N VAL A 3 -1.20 -9.63 24.72
CA VAL A 3 -0.75 -9.95 23.37
C VAL A 3 -0.35 -8.62 22.73
N ARG A 4 0.92 -8.50 22.34
CA ARG A 4 1.43 -7.30 21.67
C ARG A 4 0.72 -7.23 20.32
N ASN A 5 -0.08 -6.19 20.10
CA ASN A 5 -0.69 -5.93 18.81
C ASN A 5 0.37 -5.27 17.91
N PRO A 6 0.91 -5.95 16.89
CA PRO A 6 2.00 -5.42 16.08
C PRO A 6 1.58 -4.23 15.19
N LEU A 7 0.27 -4.05 15.00
CA LEU A 7 -0.31 -2.94 14.24
C LEU A 7 -0.79 -1.78 15.13
N ASP A 8 -0.44 -1.76 16.43
CA ASP A 8 -0.58 -0.58 17.29
C ASP A 8 0.27 0.61 16.76
N PRO A 9 -0.21 1.86 16.85
CA PRO A 9 0.50 3.01 16.27
C PRO A 9 1.93 3.20 16.80
N SER A 10 2.19 2.93 18.08
CA SER A 10 3.52 2.99 18.67
C SER A 10 4.44 1.88 18.16
N GLU A 11 3.89 0.69 17.93
CA GLU A 11 4.63 -0.45 17.40
C GLU A 11 5.01 -0.26 15.94
N VAL A 12 4.04 0.18 15.13
CA VAL A 12 4.23 0.54 13.71
C VAL A 12 5.22 1.69 13.59
N GLY A 13 5.04 2.76 14.36
CA GLY A 13 5.95 3.91 14.35
C GLY A 13 7.38 3.53 14.75
N SER A 14 7.53 2.64 15.75
CA SER A 14 8.84 2.11 16.15
C SER A 14 9.50 1.28 15.05
N ALA A 15 8.73 0.42 14.36
CA ALA A 15 9.25 -0.37 13.24
C ALA A 15 9.77 0.52 12.10
N LEU A 16 8.96 1.51 11.72
CA LEU A 16 9.28 2.42 10.63
C LEU A 16 10.45 3.34 10.99
N SER A 17 10.56 3.78 12.24
CA SER A 17 11.71 4.57 12.71
C SER A 17 13.03 3.80 12.67
N ALA A 18 12.98 2.46 12.75
CA ALA A 18 14.14 1.58 12.65
C ALA A 18 14.44 1.16 11.19
N PHE A 19 13.59 1.52 10.23
CA PHE A 19 13.74 1.21 8.82
C PHE A 19 14.18 2.46 8.07
N GLU A 20 15.28 2.36 7.31
CA GLU A 20 15.73 3.43 6.42
C GLU A 20 15.15 3.22 5.02
N PRO A 21 14.14 3.99 4.60
CA PRO A 21 13.51 3.87 3.28
C PRO A 21 14.43 4.38 2.18
N ARG A 22 14.38 3.71 1.03
CA ARG A 22 15.06 4.12 -0.21
C ARG A 22 14.17 5.06 -0.99
N PHE A 23 14.68 6.28 -1.21
CA PHE A 23 14.06 7.26 -2.10
C PHE A 23 14.69 7.15 -3.48
N LEU A 24 13.86 7.07 -4.52
CA LEU A 24 14.32 6.88 -5.89
C LEU A 24 14.14 8.16 -6.71
N PRO A 25 15.11 8.52 -7.57
CA PRO A 25 14.94 9.64 -8.48
C PRO A 25 13.88 9.34 -9.54
N LEU A 26 13.20 10.38 -10.01
CA LEU A 26 12.16 10.22 -11.03
C LEU A 26 12.74 9.77 -12.38
N ASP A 27 13.90 10.28 -12.80
CA ASP A 27 14.53 10.03 -14.10
C ASP A 27 13.54 10.09 -15.29
N GLY A 28 12.69 11.11 -15.32
CA GLY A 28 11.68 11.29 -16.37
C GLY A 28 10.41 10.45 -16.21
N ARG A 29 10.27 9.69 -15.12
CA ARG A 29 9.03 8.99 -14.73
C ARG A 29 8.06 9.93 -14.03
N ARG A 30 6.79 9.54 -13.98
CA ARG A 30 5.75 10.24 -13.22
C ARG A 30 5.88 9.90 -11.74
N HIS A 31 5.52 10.84 -10.86
CA HIS A 31 5.49 10.59 -9.43
C HIS A 31 4.06 10.25 -8.99
N ALA A 32 3.91 9.23 -8.17
CA ALA A 32 2.68 8.88 -7.47
C ALA A 32 2.96 8.60 -5.99
N ALA A 33 1.94 8.72 -5.15
CA ALA A 33 2.01 8.35 -3.75
C ALA A 33 0.85 7.41 -3.40
N VAL A 34 1.09 6.48 -2.47
CA VAL A 34 0.09 5.53 -1.98
C VAL A 34 0.10 5.47 -0.47
N VAL A 35 -1.02 5.06 0.12
CA VAL A 35 -1.21 4.99 1.57
C VAL A 35 -1.46 3.57 2.04
N VAL A 36 -0.66 3.12 3.00
CA VAL A 36 -0.98 2.00 3.88
C VAL A 36 -1.56 2.59 5.16
N ALA A 37 -2.89 2.74 5.20
CA ALA A 37 -3.58 3.24 6.39
C ALA A 37 -3.78 2.10 7.39
N VAL A 38 -3.60 2.35 8.68
CA VAL A 38 -3.97 1.43 9.75
C VAL A 38 -5.13 2.05 10.53
N LEU A 39 -6.24 1.31 10.58
CA LEU A 39 -7.55 1.73 11.08
C LEU A 39 -8.11 0.67 12.03
N ASP A 40 -9.19 0.97 12.74
CA ASP A 40 -9.95 -0.03 13.50
C ASP A 40 -10.97 -0.78 12.62
N ASP A 41 -11.27 -2.04 12.91
CA ASP A 41 -12.34 -2.80 12.24
C ASP A 41 -13.76 -2.47 12.77
N GLY A 42 -13.88 -1.61 13.78
CA GLY A 42 -15.08 -1.32 14.54
C GLY A 42 -15.20 -2.14 15.84
N HIS A 43 -14.23 -3.02 16.11
CA HIS A 43 -14.21 -3.93 17.25
C HIS A 43 -12.88 -3.90 18.03
N GLY A 44 -12.02 -2.91 17.80
CA GLY A 44 -10.73 -2.82 18.48
C GLY A 44 -9.59 -3.55 17.79
N ASN A 45 -9.81 -4.13 16.59
CA ASN A 45 -8.76 -4.83 15.85
C ASN A 45 -8.25 -3.97 14.70
N PRO A 46 -6.92 -3.83 14.53
CA PRO A 46 -6.36 -3.05 13.45
C PRO A 46 -6.50 -3.76 12.11
N VAL A 47 -6.83 -2.98 11.09
CA VAL A 47 -6.98 -3.42 9.70
C VAL A 47 -6.37 -2.40 8.75
N VAL A 48 -5.98 -2.88 7.56
CA VAL A 48 -5.54 -2.03 6.45
C VAL A 48 -6.64 -2.01 5.38
N PRO A 49 -7.14 -0.84 4.96
CA PRO A 49 -8.10 -0.76 3.86
C PRO A 49 -7.39 -1.08 2.55
N LEU A 50 -7.96 -2.03 1.80
CA LEU A 50 -7.54 -2.35 0.44
C LEU A 50 -8.73 -2.16 -0.49
N THR A 51 -8.54 -1.49 -1.61
CA THR A 51 -9.60 -1.24 -2.58
C THR A 51 -9.51 -2.18 -3.76
N ARG A 52 -10.61 -2.35 -4.48
CA ARG A 52 -10.63 -2.94 -5.81
C ARG A 52 -11.19 -1.93 -6.79
N ARG A 53 -10.44 -1.65 -7.85
CA ARG A 53 -10.81 -0.65 -8.86
C ARG A 53 -11.99 -1.12 -9.73
N PRO A 54 -12.91 -0.24 -10.13
CA PRO A 54 -13.95 -0.56 -11.09
C PRO A 54 -13.38 -1.11 -12.40
N THR A 55 -14.05 -2.13 -12.97
CA THR A 55 -13.63 -2.75 -14.24
C THR A 55 -13.76 -1.82 -15.45
N ARG A 56 -14.52 -0.73 -15.30
CA ARG A 56 -14.73 0.30 -16.33
C ARG A 56 -13.58 1.31 -16.44
N LEU A 57 -12.65 1.34 -15.50
CA LEU A 57 -11.53 2.29 -15.55
C LEU A 57 -10.57 1.95 -16.69
N ARG A 58 -10.00 2.99 -17.30
CA ARG A 58 -9.05 2.85 -18.42
C ARG A 58 -7.74 2.19 -18.00
N SER A 59 -7.33 2.36 -16.76
CA SER A 59 -6.08 1.83 -16.21
C SER A 59 -6.38 0.86 -15.06
N HIS A 60 -5.65 -0.26 -15.02
CA HIS A 60 -5.72 -1.27 -13.95
C HIS A 60 -7.15 -1.72 -13.55
N PRO A 61 -8.04 -2.03 -14.50
CA PRO A 61 -9.43 -2.40 -14.18
C PRO A 61 -9.50 -3.67 -13.33
N GLY A 62 -10.27 -3.63 -12.24
CA GLY A 62 -10.49 -4.79 -11.38
C GLY A 62 -9.32 -5.19 -10.49
N GLN A 63 -8.19 -4.48 -10.55
CA GLN A 63 -7.02 -4.74 -9.71
C GLN A 63 -7.25 -4.27 -8.27
N PHE A 64 -6.60 -4.95 -7.33
CA PHE A 64 -6.50 -4.50 -5.95
C PHE A 64 -5.50 -3.36 -5.87
N ALA A 65 -5.82 -2.32 -5.09
CA ALA A 65 -5.00 -1.13 -4.97
C ALA A 65 -4.99 -0.63 -3.51
N LEU A 66 -3.87 0.01 -3.16
CA LEU A 66 -3.84 0.91 -2.02
C LEU A 66 -4.41 2.26 -2.49
N PRO A 67 -5.07 3.04 -1.61
CA PRO A 67 -5.45 4.41 -1.93
C PRO A 67 -4.23 5.20 -2.39
N GLY A 68 -4.35 5.93 -3.48
CA GLY A 68 -3.21 6.67 -4.01
C GLY A 68 -3.31 6.96 -5.49
N GLY A 69 -2.52 7.96 -5.89
CA GLY A 69 -2.57 8.48 -7.24
C GLY A 69 -1.38 9.36 -7.55
N ARG A 70 -1.50 10.05 -8.69
CA ARG A 70 -0.43 10.90 -9.20
C ARG A 70 -0.36 12.17 -8.36
N LEU A 71 0.85 12.69 -8.17
CA LEU A 71 1.02 14.03 -7.64
C LEU A 71 0.46 15.07 -8.62
N ASP A 72 -0.13 16.13 -8.06
CA ASP A 72 -0.45 17.35 -8.77
C ASP A 72 0.75 18.32 -8.83
N ASP A 73 0.67 19.32 -9.71
CA ASP A 73 1.77 20.26 -9.93
C ASP A 73 2.10 21.06 -8.66
N GLY A 74 3.33 20.91 -8.16
CA GLY A 74 3.80 21.57 -6.93
C GLY A 74 3.41 20.85 -5.64
N GLU A 75 2.73 19.71 -5.73
CA GLU A 75 2.36 18.88 -4.59
C GLU A 75 3.56 18.06 -4.08
N THR A 76 3.68 17.88 -2.77
CA THR A 76 4.64 16.95 -2.18
C THR A 76 4.02 15.55 -2.05
N PRO A 77 4.80 14.46 -2.05
CA PRO A 77 4.23 13.12 -2.06
C PRO A 77 3.36 12.78 -0.84
N ASP A 78 3.66 13.34 0.33
CA ASP A 78 2.86 13.20 1.55
C ASP A 78 1.51 13.89 1.43
N VAL A 79 1.46 15.09 0.83
CA VAL A 79 0.21 15.80 0.58
C VAL A 79 -0.66 15.04 -0.42
N ALA A 80 -0.05 14.53 -1.50
CA ALA A 80 -0.75 13.69 -2.48
C ALA A 80 -1.33 12.42 -1.84
N ALA A 81 -0.55 11.72 -1.02
CA ALA A 81 -1.00 10.53 -0.31
C ALA A 81 -2.25 10.80 0.55
N LEU A 82 -2.25 11.89 1.33
CA LEU A 82 -3.39 12.25 2.19
C LEU A 82 -4.60 12.75 1.39
N ARG A 83 -4.37 13.48 0.28
CA ARG A 83 -5.44 13.89 -0.65
C ARG A 83 -6.14 12.68 -1.24
N GLU A 84 -5.39 11.74 -1.81
CA GLU A 84 -5.93 10.54 -2.47
C GLU A 84 -6.66 9.64 -1.46
N LEU A 85 -6.15 9.51 -0.23
CA LEU A 85 -6.86 8.81 0.85
C LEU A 85 -8.26 9.41 1.10
N HIS A 86 -8.36 10.74 1.07
CA HIS A 86 -9.63 11.44 1.24
C HIS A 86 -10.52 11.35 -0.01
N GLU A 87 -9.97 11.49 -1.20
CA GLU A 87 -10.73 11.44 -2.46
C GLU A 87 -11.30 10.03 -2.74
N GLU A 88 -10.51 8.99 -2.51
CA GLU A 88 -10.93 7.61 -2.76
C GLU A 88 -11.81 7.03 -1.65
N LEU A 89 -11.53 7.34 -0.38
CA LEU A 89 -12.15 6.68 0.78
C LEU A 89 -12.93 7.61 1.71
N GLY A 90 -12.99 8.91 1.42
CA GLY A 90 -13.63 9.90 2.28
C GLY A 90 -12.89 10.13 3.60
N LEU A 91 -11.68 9.56 3.75
CA LEU A 91 -10.95 9.54 5.01
C LEU A 91 -9.93 10.69 5.07
N ARG A 92 -10.17 11.63 5.98
CA ARG A 92 -9.21 12.72 6.27
C ARG A 92 -8.24 12.28 7.35
N ALA A 93 -6.95 12.27 7.02
CA ALA A 93 -5.88 12.05 7.99
C ALA A 93 -5.08 13.34 8.19
N ASP A 94 -4.68 13.59 9.43
CA ASP A 94 -3.79 14.70 9.78
C ASP A 94 -2.35 14.35 9.35
N PRO A 95 -1.53 15.31 8.86
CA PRO A 95 -0.12 15.05 8.58
C PRO A 95 0.66 14.43 9.74
N GLY A 96 0.30 14.73 10.99
CA GLY A 96 0.85 14.12 12.20
C GLY A 96 0.47 12.64 12.40
N GLY A 97 -0.49 12.13 11.64
CA GLY A 97 -0.83 10.70 11.57
C GLY A 97 0.11 9.89 10.69
N ILE A 98 0.98 10.53 9.90
CA ILE A 98 2.01 9.83 9.12
C ILE A 98 3.05 9.26 10.08
N LEU A 99 3.14 7.93 10.14
CA LEU A 99 4.09 7.21 11.00
C LEU A 99 5.46 7.00 10.34
N GLY A 100 5.52 7.04 9.01
CA GLY A 100 6.75 6.87 8.27
C GLY A 100 6.51 6.47 6.81
N ARG A 101 7.59 6.06 6.14
CA ARG A 101 7.60 5.66 4.73
C ARG A 101 8.24 4.29 4.54
N LEU A 102 7.86 3.66 3.44
CA LEU A 102 8.49 2.46 2.90
C LEU A 102 9.38 2.83 1.70
N ASP A 103 10.06 1.85 1.10
CA ASP A 103 10.87 2.10 -0.09
C ASP A 103 9.99 2.61 -1.25
N ASP A 104 10.52 3.52 -2.06
CA ASP A 104 9.90 3.86 -3.33
C ASP A 104 9.90 2.64 -4.28
N TYR A 105 8.84 2.49 -5.07
CA TYR A 105 8.70 1.41 -6.05
C TYR A 105 8.59 1.95 -7.47
N ILE A 106 9.48 1.51 -8.38
CA ILE A 106 9.42 1.87 -9.80
C ILE A 106 8.50 0.92 -10.54
N THR A 107 7.47 1.45 -11.19
CA THR A 107 6.59 0.64 -12.04
C THR A 107 7.10 0.52 -13.48
N ARG A 108 6.77 -0.58 -14.15
CA ARG A 108 6.97 -0.75 -15.60
C ARG A 108 6.14 0.24 -16.43
N SER A 109 5.00 0.69 -15.90
CA SER A 109 4.16 1.75 -16.49
C SER A 109 4.75 3.17 -16.37
N GLY A 110 5.92 3.33 -15.75
CA GLY A 110 6.67 4.58 -15.73
C GLY A 110 6.31 5.50 -14.56
N TYR A 111 6.02 4.94 -13.39
CA TYR A 111 5.85 5.68 -12.14
C TYR A 111 6.98 5.38 -11.15
N VAL A 112 7.31 6.36 -10.32
CA VAL A 112 7.93 6.16 -9.00
C VAL A 112 6.80 6.32 -7.98
N ILE A 113 6.50 5.27 -7.23
CA ILE A 113 5.47 5.25 -6.20
C ILE A 113 6.12 5.45 -4.84
N SER A 114 5.67 6.46 -4.09
CA SER A 114 6.08 6.74 -2.72
C SER A 114 5.05 6.24 -1.70
N PRO A 115 5.32 5.15 -0.96
CA PRO A 115 4.36 4.62 0.01
C PRO A 115 4.51 5.28 1.37
N TYR A 116 3.38 5.73 1.93
CA TYR A 116 3.26 6.30 3.26
C TYR A 116 2.47 5.36 4.16
N VAL A 117 2.92 5.20 5.41
CA VAL A 117 2.15 4.49 6.43
C VAL A 117 1.51 5.53 7.34
N VAL A 118 0.19 5.43 7.49
CA VAL A 118 -0.61 6.43 8.20
C VAL A 118 -1.47 5.74 9.24
N TRP A 119 -1.40 6.20 10.49
CA TRP A 119 -2.40 5.86 11.49
C TRP A 119 -3.56 6.83 11.40
N VAL A 120 -4.78 6.31 11.40
CA VAL A 120 -5.98 7.15 11.44
C VAL A 120 -6.89 6.64 12.55
N ASP A 121 -7.27 7.54 13.46
CA ASP A 121 -8.24 7.25 14.52
C ASP A 121 -9.66 7.24 13.92
N ALA A 122 -9.94 6.18 13.16
CA ALA A 122 -11.20 5.92 12.47
C ALA A 122 -11.42 4.41 12.35
N ALA A 123 -12.68 4.00 12.23
CA ALA A 123 -13.03 2.62 11.92
C ALA A 123 -13.27 2.45 10.41
N ILE A 124 -13.10 1.22 9.91
CA ILE A 124 -13.39 0.88 8.51
C ILE A 124 -14.83 1.25 8.10
N GLY A 125 -15.77 1.21 9.05
CA GLY A 125 -17.17 1.60 8.85
C GLY A 125 -17.40 3.10 8.61
N ASP A 126 -16.41 3.94 8.93
CA ASP A 126 -16.49 5.40 8.73
C ASP A 126 -16.08 5.82 7.31
N LEU A 127 -15.47 4.91 6.53
CA LEU A 127 -15.01 5.20 5.18
C LEU A 127 -16.21 5.35 4.24
N VAL A 128 -16.09 6.31 3.32
CA VAL A 128 -17.07 6.59 2.28
C VAL A 128 -16.37 6.44 0.92
N PRO A 129 -16.30 5.20 0.37
CA PRO A 129 -15.60 4.97 -0.88
C PRO A 129 -16.24 5.72 -2.05
N ASN A 130 -15.43 6.39 -2.86
CA ASN A 130 -15.88 7.01 -4.09
C ASN A 130 -16.22 5.91 -5.13
N PRO A 131 -17.49 5.77 -5.56
CA PRO A 131 -17.90 4.72 -6.49
C PRO A 131 -17.31 4.89 -7.90
N ASP A 132 -16.72 6.05 -8.20
CA ASP A 132 -15.97 6.27 -9.45
C ASP A 132 -14.61 5.61 -9.47
N GLU A 133 -14.04 5.34 -8.29
CA GLU A 133 -12.65 4.89 -8.15
C GLU A 133 -12.53 3.57 -7.40
N VAL A 134 -13.52 3.27 -6.55
CA VAL A 134 -13.56 2.10 -5.67
C VAL A 134 -14.83 1.30 -5.93
N ALA A 135 -14.66 0.08 -6.45
CA ALA A 135 -15.76 -0.86 -6.64
C ALA A 135 -15.99 -1.76 -5.43
N ALA A 136 -14.95 -2.00 -4.63
CA ALA A 136 -15.07 -2.72 -3.36
C ALA A 136 -13.98 -2.25 -2.39
N LEU A 137 -14.33 -2.23 -1.10
CA LEU A 137 -13.44 -1.96 0.02
C LEU A 137 -13.30 -3.23 0.86
N TYR A 138 -12.08 -3.54 1.27
CA TYR A 138 -11.75 -4.67 2.11
C TYR A 138 -10.99 -4.21 3.34
N ALA A 139 -11.39 -4.68 4.52
CA ALA A 139 -10.58 -4.64 5.73
C ALA A 139 -9.61 -5.83 5.71
N VAL A 140 -8.32 -5.57 5.47
CA VAL A 140 -7.26 -6.58 5.52
C VAL A 140 -6.86 -6.77 6.98
N THR A 141 -7.05 -7.96 7.51
CA THR A 141 -6.64 -8.30 8.88
C THR A 141 -5.13 -8.54 8.98
N GLU A 142 -4.58 -8.48 10.19
CA GLU A 142 -3.19 -8.89 10.47
C GLU A 142 -2.89 -10.28 9.90
N SER A 143 -3.79 -11.25 10.10
CA SER A 143 -3.60 -12.63 9.62
C SER A 143 -3.56 -12.75 8.09
N GLU A 144 -4.32 -11.92 7.38
CA GLU A 144 -4.30 -11.87 5.91
C GLU A 144 -3.04 -11.17 5.41
N LEU A 145 -2.63 -10.09 6.07
CA LEU A 145 -1.37 -9.39 5.81
C LEU A 145 -0.17 -10.31 6.03
N ASP A 146 -0.20 -11.17 7.06
CA ASP A 146 0.90 -12.07 7.40
C ASP A 146 0.95 -13.35 6.55
N SER A 147 0.07 -13.48 5.55
CA SER A 147 0.09 -14.62 4.63
C SER A 147 1.37 -14.63 3.78
N GLU A 148 1.91 -15.83 3.56
CA GLU A 148 3.17 -15.98 2.84
C GLU A 148 3.00 -15.64 1.35
N PRO A 149 3.80 -14.71 0.80
CA PRO A 149 3.75 -14.38 -0.62
C PRO A 149 4.34 -15.51 -1.47
N ARG A 150 3.96 -15.51 -2.75
CA ARG A 150 4.58 -16.35 -3.77
C ARG A 150 5.49 -15.50 -4.65
N PHE A 151 6.64 -16.06 -4.98
CA PHE A 151 7.57 -15.49 -5.93
C PHE A 151 7.66 -16.41 -7.14
N VAL A 152 7.35 -15.88 -8.32
CA VAL A 152 7.33 -16.66 -9.56
C VAL A 152 8.27 -16.04 -10.59
N THR A 153 8.99 -16.88 -11.31
CA THR A 153 9.85 -16.45 -12.42
C THR A 153 9.03 -16.32 -13.70
N ILE A 154 9.35 -15.33 -14.51
CA ILE A 154 8.77 -15.15 -15.85
C ILE A 154 9.89 -15.02 -16.89
N PRO A 155 9.67 -15.39 -18.16
CA PRO A 155 10.70 -15.24 -19.20
C PRO A 155 11.14 -13.80 -19.48
N GLU A 156 10.28 -12.82 -19.18
CA GLU A 156 10.50 -11.42 -19.55
C GLU A 156 11.28 -10.61 -18.51
N SER A 157 11.63 -11.19 -17.36
CA SER A 157 12.41 -10.52 -16.32
C SER A 157 13.17 -11.52 -15.46
N ASP A 158 14.42 -11.19 -15.14
CA ASP A 158 15.24 -11.94 -14.18
C ASP A 158 14.83 -11.69 -12.72
N LYS A 159 13.96 -10.70 -12.50
CA LYS A 159 13.39 -10.36 -11.19
C LYS A 159 12.16 -11.22 -10.89
N PRO A 160 12.00 -11.75 -9.67
CA PRO A 160 10.82 -12.53 -9.32
C PRO A 160 9.56 -11.65 -9.31
N VAL A 161 8.48 -12.15 -9.90
CA VAL A 161 7.15 -11.55 -9.78
C VAL A 161 6.55 -11.94 -8.45
N ILE A 162 6.19 -10.95 -7.64
CA ILE A 162 5.50 -11.17 -6.36
C ILE A 162 3.99 -11.38 -6.59
N GLN A 163 3.43 -12.32 -5.84
CA GLN A 163 2.00 -12.59 -5.76
C GLN A 163 1.60 -12.75 -4.29
N TRP A 164 0.80 -11.82 -3.77
CA TRP A 164 0.27 -11.91 -2.41
C TRP A 164 -1.12 -12.59 -2.44
N PRO A 165 -1.31 -13.74 -1.78
CA PRO A 165 -2.60 -14.40 -1.71
C PRO A 165 -3.59 -13.58 -0.88
N PHE A 166 -4.74 -13.23 -1.47
CA PHE A 166 -5.77 -12.48 -0.76
C PHE A 166 -7.17 -12.93 -1.19
N ARG A 167 -7.92 -13.55 -0.27
CA ARG A 167 -9.33 -13.97 -0.45
C ARG A 167 -9.61 -14.64 -1.81
N GLY A 168 -8.83 -15.66 -2.15
CA GLY A 168 -8.97 -16.42 -3.41
C GLY A 168 -8.43 -15.72 -4.66
N HIS A 169 -7.80 -14.55 -4.51
CA HIS A 169 -7.14 -13.81 -5.56
C HIS A 169 -5.62 -13.77 -5.33
N LEU A 170 -4.89 -13.37 -6.37
CA LEU A 170 -3.48 -13.03 -6.27
C LEU A 170 -3.35 -11.52 -6.53
N VAL A 171 -2.89 -10.80 -5.53
CA VAL A 171 -2.52 -9.38 -5.65
C VAL A 171 -1.10 -9.34 -6.17
N HIS A 172 -0.82 -8.40 -7.08
CA HIS A 172 0.49 -8.25 -7.71
C HIS A 172 1.11 -6.90 -7.37
N ALA A 173 2.39 -6.73 -7.69
CA ALA A 173 3.02 -5.44 -7.63
C ALA A 173 2.27 -4.41 -8.52
N PRO A 174 2.24 -3.12 -8.15
CA PRO A 174 2.98 -2.51 -7.02
C PRO A 174 2.38 -2.81 -5.64
N THR A 175 1.06 -3.04 -5.54
CA THR A 175 0.36 -3.25 -4.27
C THR A 175 0.93 -4.39 -3.44
N ALA A 176 1.15 -5.57 -4.03
CA ALA A 176 1.71 -6.71 -3.31
C ALA A 176 3.14 -6.46 -2.81
N ALA A 177 3.96 -5.70 -3.55
CA ALA A 177 5.31 -5.35 -3.12
C ALA A 177 5.29 -4.43 -1.89
N VAL A 178 4.44 -3.39 -1.92
CA VAL A 178 4.28 -2.46 -0.79
C VAL A 178 3.74 -3.19 0.44
N MET A 179 2.69 -4.01 0.29
CA MET A 179 2.09 -4.78 1.40
C MET A 179 3.07 -5.81 1.98
N TYR A 180 3.87 -6.46 1.12
CA TYR A 180 4.93 -7.36 1.57
C TYR A 180 6.00 -6.63 2.38
N GLN A 181 6.47 -5.47 1.92
CA GLN A 181 7.46 -4.70 2.69
C GLN A 181 6.88 -4.20 4.02
N PHE A 182 5.64 -3.72 4.01
CA PHE A 182 4.94 -3.32 5.23
C PHE A 182 4.90 -4.49 6.23
N ARG A 183 4.47 -5.68 5.80
CA ARG A 183 4.47 -6.90 6.60
C ARG A 183 5.85 -7.20 7.19
N GLU A 184 6.90 -7.23 6.35
CA GLU A 184 8.25 -7.58 6.81
C GLU A 184 8.81 -6.55 7.80
N VAL A 185 8.62 -5.26 7.52
CA VAL A 185 9.13 -4.17 8.38
C VAL A 185 8.37 -4.12 9.70
N VAL A 186 7.03 -4.16 9.65
CA VAL A 186 6.18 -3.89 10.81
C VAL A 186 5.92 -5.14 11.65
N LEU A 187 5.49 -6.23 11.02
CA LEU A 187 5.16 -7.46 11.74
C LEU A 187 6.42 -8.25 12.10
N HIS A 188 7.38 -8.37 11.16
CA HIS A 188 8.56 -9.22 11.33
C HIS A 188 9.83 -8.49 11.74
N ARG A 189 9.83 -7.15 11.75
CA ARG A 189 11.01 -6.31 12.07
C ARG A 189 12.23 -6.61 11.19
N ARG A 190 11.99 -6.89 9.91
CA ARG A 190 13.00 -7.17 8.90
C ARG A 190 13.10 -6.02 7.91
N SER A 191 14.32 -5.59 7.62
CA SER A 191 14.61 -4.59 6.59
C SER A 191 14.62 -5.22 5.20
N THR A 192 13.44 -5.63 4.73
CA THR A 192 13.27 -6.24 3.40
C THR A 192 13.21 -5.16 2.33
N ARG A 193 13.84 -5.41 1.18
CA ARG A 193 13.83 -4.51 0.01
C ARG A 193 12.87 -5.03 -1.06
N ILE A 194 12.37 -4.14 -1.91
CA ILE A 194 11.38 -4.47 -2.94
C ILE A 194 11.74 -3.95 -4.33
N ASP A 195 12.90 -3.32 -4.49
CA ASP A 195 13.40 -2.80 -5.78
C ASP A 195 13.82 -3.92 -6.75
N ASP A 196 13.96 -5.15 -6.26
CA ASP A 196 14.21 -6.37 -7.03
C ASP A 196 12.94 -7.17 -7.36
N LEU A 197 11.75 -6.72 -6.95
CA LEU A 197 10.48 -7.40 -7.24
C LEU A 197 9.82 -6.88 -8.52
N GLU A 198 9.29 -7.81 -9.32
CA GLU A 198 8.72 -7.54 -10.64
C GLU A 198 7.19 -7.55 -10.65
N GLN A 199 6.63 -6.83 -11.64
CA GLN A 199 5.21 -6.86 -12.00
C GLN A 199 4.91 -7.96 -13.03
N PRO A 200 3.73 -8.60 -12.99
CA PRO A 200 3.32 -9.49 -14.07
C PRO A 200 3.16 -8.69 -15.37
N VAL A 201 3.36 -9.35 -16.52
CA VAL A 201 3.35 -8.72 -17.86
C VAL A 201 2.07 -7.90 -18.12
N PHE A 202 0.91 -8.35 -17.63
CA PHE A 202 -0.36 -7.63 -17.83
C PHE A 202 -0.42 -6.27 -17.10
N ALA A 203 0.44 -6.04 -16.10
CA ALA A 203 0.49 -4.81 -15.31
C ALA A 203 1.50 -3.78 -15.87
N TRP A 204 2.18 -4.09 -16.98
CA TRP A 204 3.19 -3.19 -17.57
C TRP A 204 2.59 -2.04 -18.39
N ARG A 205 1.26 -1.99 -18.54
CA ARG A 205 0.54 -1.01 -19.35
C ARG A 205 -0.35 -0.14 -18.48
#